data_AF-A0A938BIV7-F1
#
_entry.id   AF-A0A938BIV7-F1
#
_cell.length_a   1.000
_cell.length_b   1.000
_cell.length_c   1.000
_cell.angle_alpha   90.00
_cell.angle_beta   90.00
_cell.angle_gamma   90.00
#
_symmetry.space_group_name_H-M   'P 1'
#
loop_
_entity.id
_entity.type
_entity.pdbx_description
1 polymer ?
#
loop_
_entity_poly.entity_id
_entity_poly.type
_entity_poly.pdbx_seq_one_letter_code
_entity_poly.pdbx_strand_id
1 'polypeptide(L)' 'MTAPPVVEAEEHITDIIPPDNGSGPLWCYGSPTVVRRGEEFFVTI' A
#
# COMPACT_ATOMS: atom_id res chain seq x y z
N MET A 1 12.75 -4.21 -31.26
CA MET A 1 11.47 -4.03 -30.53
C MET A 1 11.65 -4.64 -29.16
N THR A 2 11.34 -3.91 -28.09
CA THR A 2 11.51 -4.37 -26.70
C THR A 2 10.23 -5.07 -26.24
N ALA A 3 10.34 -6.19 -25.53
CA ALA A 3 9.19 -6.90 -24.97
C ALA A 3 8.45 -6.01 -23.94
N PRO A 4 7.11 -6.13 -23.81
CA PRO A 4 6.38 -5.43 -22.76
C PRO A 4 6.81 -5.93 -21.39
N PRO A 5 6.79 -5.07 -20.35
CA PRO A 5 7.06 -5.51 -18.99
C PRO A 5 6.05 -6.58 -18.56
N VAL A 6 6.53 -7.59 -17.84
CA VAL A 6 5.72 -8.68 -17.28
C VAL A 6 5.79 -8.56 -15.76
N VAL A 7 4.65 -8.72 -15.08
CA VAL A 7 4.60 -8.77 -13.62
C VAL A 7 5.19 -10.09 -13.16
N GLU A 8 6.26 -10.05 -12.36
CA GLU A 8 6.93 -11.24 -11.84
C GLU A 8 6.29 -11.75 -10.54
N ALA A 9 5.77 -10.84 -9.70
CA ALA A 9 5.13 -11.17 -8.43
C ALA A 9 4.11 -10.08 -8.02
N GLU A 10 3.04 -10.51 -7.35
CA GLU A 10 2.05 -9.65 -6.70
C GLU A 10 1.80 -10.21 -5.30
N GLU A 11 1.75 -9.32 -4.30
CA GLU A 11 1.59 -9.70 -2.89
C GLU A 11 0.63 -8.72 -2.20
N HIS A 12 -0.25 -9.26 -1.36
CA HIS A 12 -1.12 -8.45 -0.52
C HIS A 12 -0.34 -7.94 0.70
N ILE A 13 -0.19 -6.62 0.81
CA ILE A 13 0.66 -6.01 1.84
C ILE A 13 -0.14 -5.48 3.04
N THR A 14 -1.28 -4.83 2.79
CA THR A 14 -2.10 -4.23 3.85
C THR A 14 -3.55 -4.04 3.40
N ASP A 15 -4.46 -4.07 4.36
CA ASP A 15 -5.86 -3.69 4.20
C ASP A 15 -6.11 -2.34 4.89
N ILE A 16 -6.84 -1.44 4.21
CA ILE A 16 -7.36 -0.21 4.82
C ILE A 16 -8.77 -0.51 5.34
N ILE A 17 -8.89 -0.79 6.63
CA ILE A 17 -10.17 -1.11 7.28
C ILE A 17 -10.94 0.14 7.72
N PRO A 18 -12.27 0.20 7.58
CA PRO A 18 -13.06 1.30 8.13
C PRO A 18 -12.88 1.43 9.65
N PRO A 19 -12.85 2.66 10.20
CA PRO A 19 -12.63 2.88 11.64
C PRO A 19 -13.91 2.76 12.49
N ASP A 20 -15.05 2.35 11.89
CA ASP A 20 -16.36 2.15 12.54
C ASP A 20 -16.86 3.28 13.46
N ASN A 21 -16.39 4.51 13.22
CA ASN A 21 -16.68 5.68 14.06
C ASN A 21 -17.31 6.85 13.28
N GLY A 22 -17.83 6.58 12.08
CA GLY A 22 -18.42 7.60 11.20
C GLY A 22 -17.39 8.47 10.47
N SER A 23 -16.09 8.23 10.64
CA SER A 23 -15.07 8.93 9.84
C SER A 23 -15.16 8.48 8.37
N GLY A 24 -15.09 9.46 7.47
CA GLY A 24 -15.22 9.24 6.03
C GLY A 24 -14.01 8.56 5.38
N PRO A 25 -14.01 8.43 4.04
CA PRO A 25 -12.99 7.68 3.29
C PRO A 25 -11.56 8.23 3.40
N LEU A 26 -11.39 9.43 3.97
CA LEU A 26 -10.09 10.07 4.21
C LEU A 26 -9.60 9.89 5.65
N TRP A 27 -10.17 8.96 6.43
CA TRP A 27 -9.79 8.78 7.85
C TRP A 27 -8.30 8.45 8.04
N CYS A 28 -7.68 7.77 7.06
CA CYS A 28 -6.25 7.45 7.06
C CYS A 28 -5.40 8.47 6.27
N TYR A 29 -6.01 9.58 5.82
CA TYR A 29 -5.28 10.61 5.07
C TYR A 29 -4.18 11.22 5.93
N GLY A 30 -2.95 11.23 5.41
CA GLY A 30 -1.77 11.69 6.16
C GLY A 30 -1.18 10.64 7.12
N SER A 31 -1.69 9.41 7.12
CA SER A 31 -1.11 8.27 7.84
C SER A 31 -0.60 7.23 6.83
N PRO A 32 0.59 7.47 6.23
CA PRO A 32 1.10 6.57 5.20
C PRO A 32 1.40 5.19 5.78
N THR A 33 1.03 4.14 5.06
CA THR A 33 1.46 2.78 5.42
C THR A 33 2.95 2.66 5.15
N VAL A 34 3.69 2.23 6.18
CA VAL A 34 5.12 1.93 6.09
C VAL A 34 5.33 0.43 6.17
N VAL A 35 5.96 -0.13 5.15
CA VAL A 35 6.16 -1.58 5.02
C VAL A 35 7.67 -1.84 4.92
N ARG A 36 8.15 -2.85 5.65
CA ARG A 36 9.55 -3.28 5.62
C ARG A 36 9.67 -4.65 4.97
N ARG A 37 10.54 -4.77 3.97
CA ARG A 37 10.94 -6.04 3.35
C ARG A 37 12.47 -6.18 3.44
N GLY A 38 12.96 -6.99 4.37
CA GLY A 38 14.40 -7.12 4.61
C GLY A 38 15.02 -5.79 5.06
N GLU A 39 15.85 -5.19 4.20
CA GLU A 39 16.50 -3.89 4.45
C GLU A 39 15.78 -2.71 3.76
N GLU A 40 14.77 -3.00 2.93
CA GLU A 40 14.02 -2.00 2.17
C GLU A 40 12.79 -1.51 2.94
N PHE A 41 12.49 -0.23 2.78
CA PHE A 41 11.29 0.43 3.33
C PHE A 41 10.46 1.04 2.20
N PHE A 42 9.16 0.78 2.22
CA PHE A 42 8.18 1.31 1.28
C PHE A 42 7.20 2.20 2.04
N VAL A 43 6.83 3.33 1.44
CA VAL A 43 5.89 4.30 2.01
C VAL A 43 4.83 4.61 0.97
N THR A 44 3.56 4.45 1.32
CA THR A 44 2.45 4.87 0.45
C THR A 44 2.31 6.39 0.52
N ILE A 45 2.26 7.09 -0.62
CA ILE A 45 2.00 8.54 -0.67
C ILE A 45 0.51 8.84 -0.71
#